data_AF-L9Y700-F1
#
_entry.id   AF-L9Y700-F1
#
_cell.length_a   1.000
_cell.length_b   1.000
_cell.length_c   1.000
_cell.angle_alpha   90.00
_cell.angle_beta   90.00
_cell.angle_gamma   90.00
#
_symmetry.space_group_name_H-M   'P 1'
#
loop_
_entity.id
_entity.type
_entity.pdbx_description
1 polymer ?
#
loop_
_entity_poly.entity_id
_entity_poly.type
_entity_poly.pdbx_seq_one_letter_code
_entity_poly.pdbx_strand_id
1 'polypeptide(L)'
;MSTGESVYFEAEEGADLTVSVDIQEIEETTGEADAERDSVGVQIAHEEGSWARTEDIEGSDTYEITVENDGEHSVTVYGGTASVSIE
;
A
#
# COMPACT_ATOMS: atom_id res chain seq x y z
N MET A 1 6.95 -10.46 13.11
CA MET A 1 5.96 -10.08 12.09
C MET A 1 6.14 -8.59 11.94
N SER A 2 6.63 -8.11 10.80
CA SER A 2 6.66 -6.65 10.55
C SER A 2 5.21 -6.19 10.54
N THR A 3 4.85 -5.37 11.52
CA THR A 3 3.50 -4.78 11.61
C THR A 3 3.44 -3.71 10.53
N GLY A 4 3.03 -4.09 9.32
CA GLY A 4 2.72 -3.12 8.28
C GLY A 4 1.54 -2.25 8.73
N GLU A 5 1.59 -0.96 8.43
CA GLU A 5 0.47 -0.06 8.66
C GLU A 5 -0.59 -0.30 7.58
N SER A 6 -1.84 -0.57 8.00
CA SER A 6 -2.97 -0.81 7.11
C SER A 6 -4.01 0.30 7.26
N VAL A 7 -4.38 0.91 6.14
CA VAL A 7 -5.48 1.89 6.04
C VAL A 7 -6.66 1.24 5.34
N TYR A 8 -7.84 1.33 5.94
CA TYR A 8 -9.06 0.72 5.43
C TYR A 8 -9.98 1.80 4.83
N PHE A 9 -10.65 1.48 3.73
CA PHE A 9 -11.59 2.36 3.06
C PHE A 9 -12.71 1.56 2.40
N GLU A 10 -13.92 2.12 2.39
CA GLU A 10 -15.07 1.55 1.70
C GLU A 10 -15.19 2.17 0.32
N ALA A 11 -15.49 1.35 -0.69
CA ALA A 11 -15.66 1.83 -2.05
C ALA A 11 -16.72 1.01 -2.81
N GLU A 12 -17.43 1.67 -3.72
CA GLU A 12 -18.46 1.07 -4.57
C GLU A 12 -17.84 0.46 -5.83
N GLU A 13 -18.41 -0.64 -6.33
CA GLU A 13 -18.03 -1.23 -7.62
C GLU A 13 -18.08 -0.18 -8.75
N GLY A 14 -16.99 -0.08 -9.51
CA GLY A 14 -16.83 0.85 -10.63
C GLY A 14 -16.44 2.27 -10.21
N ALA A 15 -16.19 2.55 -8.93
CA ALA A 15 -15.63 3.82 -8.50
C ALA A 15 -14.17 3.96 -8.94
N ASP A 16 -13.82 5.13 -9.46
CA ASP A 16 -12.44 5.51 -9.73
C ASP A 16 -11.89 6.28 -8.53
N LEU A 17 -10.84 5.75 -7.91
CA LEU A 17 -10.19 6.33 -6.73
C LEU A 17 -8.74 6.67 -7.04
N THR A 18 -8.26 7.72 -6.39
CA THR A 18 -6.85 8.10 -6.41
C THR A 18 -6.20 7.75 -5.07
N VAL A 19 -5.27 6.79 -5.08
CA VAL A 19 -4.50 6.39 -3.90
C VAL A 19 -3.12 7.03 -3.98
N SER A 20 -2.84 7.95 -3.06
CA SER A 20 -1.53 8.60 -2.92
C SER A 20 -0.77 8.01 -1.73
N VAL A 21 0.49 7.63 -1.95
CA VAL A 21 1.36 7.07 -0.91
C VAL A 21 2.64 7.88 -0.81
N ASP A 22 2.95 8.35 0.39
CA ASP A 22 4.16 9.13 0.69
C ASP A 22 4.98 8.42 1.77
N ILE A 23 6.14 7.89 1.40
CA ILE A 23 7.03 7.17 2.32
C ILE A 23 7.64 8.14 3.31
N GLN A 24 7.42 7.85 4.59
CA GLN A 24 7.99 8.62 5.69
C GLN A 24 9.31 8.02 6.16
N GLU A 25 9.38 6.70 6.24
CA GLU A 25 10.56 5.97 6.70
C GLU A 25 10.62 4.59 6.06
N ILE A 26 11.80 4.17 5.61
CA ILE A 26 12.05 2.80 5.15
C ILE A 26 12.72 2.05 6.31
N GLU A 27 12.17 0.89 6.67
CA GLU A 27 12.76 0.06 7.72
C GLU A 27 14.10 -0.51 7.23
N GLU A 28 15.18 -0.12 7.89
CA GLU A 28 16.51 -0.67 7.64
C GLU A 28 16.53 -2.18 7.97
N THR A 29 16.96 -2.98 7.00
CA THR A 29 17.19 -4.41 7.18
C THR A 29 18.40 -4.61 8.11
N THR A 30 18.14 -4.78 9.41
CA THR A 30 19.17 -5.22 10.37
C THR A 30 19.47 -6.71 10.12
N GLY A 31 20.35 -7.01 9.16
CA GLY A 31 20.80 -8.37 8.86
C GLY A 31 22.02 -8.39 7.95
N GLU A 32 22.86 -9.42 8.07
CA GLU A 32 24.17 -9.61 7.39
C GLU A 32 24.11 -9.66 5.84
N ALA A 33 22.95 -9.40 5.24
CA ALA A 33 22.81 -9.10 3.82
C ALA A 33 22.80 -7.58 3.66
N ASP A 34 23.89 -7.04 3.12
CA ASP A 34 24.19 -5.63 2.79
C ASP A 34 23.23 -5.04 1.73
N ALA A 35 21.97 -5.47 1.70
CA ALA A 35 20.94 -4.87 0.87
C ALA A 35 20.30 -3.75 1.70
N GLU A 36 20.75 -2.53 1.46
CA GLU A 36 20.00 -1.33 1.80
C GLU A 36 18.60 -1.48 1.17
N ARG A 37 17.54 -1.27 1.97
CA ARG A 37 16.19 -1.19 1.40
C ARG A 37 16.01 0.21 0.86
N ASP A 38 15.87 0.32 -0.45
CA ASP A 38 15.62 1.61 -1.11
C ASP A 38 14.12 1.87 -1.34
N SER A 39 13.25 0.86 -1.13
CA SER A 39 11.82 0.93 -1.39
C SER A 39 10.95 0.25 -0.31
N VAL A 40 9.69 0.70 -0.20
CA VAL A 40 8.63 0.01 0.56
C VAL A 40 7.68 -0.70 -0.39
N GLY A 41 7.10 -1.81 0.07
CA GLY A 41 6.03 -2.50 -0.65
C GLY A 41 4.67 -1.96 -0.24
N VAL A 42 3.82 -1.63 -1.20
CA VAL A 42 2.43 -1.23 -0.98
C VAL A 42 1.53 -2.31 -1.56
N GLN A 43 0.56 -2.79 -0.76
CA GLN A 43 -0.48 -3.70 -1.22
C GLN A 43 -1.85 -3.06 -1.05
N ILE A 44 -2.65 -3.05 -2.11
CA ILE A 44 -4.06 -2.68 -2.04
C ILE A 44 -4.87 -3.96 -2.23
N ALA A 45 -5.73 -4.31 -1.28
CA ALA A 45 -6.52 -5.54 -1.34
C ALA A 45 -7.98 -5.32 -0.92
N HIS A 46 -8.90 -6.06 -1.56
CA HIS A 46 -10.31 -6.18 -1.13
C HIS A 46 -10.45 -7.22 -0.01
N GLU A 47 -11.41 -7.06 0.91
CA GLU A 47 -11.60 -7.96 2.06
C GLU A 47 -11.82 -9.43 1.64
N GLU A 48 -12.52 -9.66 0.52
CA GLU A 48 -12.80 -11.00 0.00
C GLU A 48 -11.63 -11.58 -0.82
N GLY A 49 -10.51 -10.84 -0.92
CA GLY A 49 -9.24 -11.32 -1.45
C GLY A 49 -9.20 -11.50 -2.97
N SER A 50 -10.18 -10.97 -3.70
CA SER A 50 -10.30 -11.09 -5.16
C SER A 50 -9.39 -10.11 -5.92
N TRP A 51 -9.20 -8.91 -5.39
CA TRP A 51 -8.34 -7.88 -5.97
C TRP A 51 -7.16 -7.61 -5.04
N ALA A 52 -5.94 -7.71 -5.57
CA ALA A 52 -4.71 -7.35 -4.89
C ALA A 52 -3.75 -6.67 -5.88
N ARG A 53 -3.51 -5.37 -5.72
CA ARG A 53 -2.41 -4.66 -6.38
C ARG A 53 -1.21 -4.65 -5.44
N THR A 54 -0.01 -4.91 -5.94
CA THR A 54 1.22 -4.79 -5.15
C THR A 54 2.27 -4.08 -5.96
N GLU A 55 2.81 -3.00 -5.40
CA GLU A 55 3.82 -2.15 -6.04
C GLU A 55 4.94 -1.87 -5.04
N ASP A 56 6.15 -1.67 -5.54
CA ASP A 56 7.27 -1.12 -4.79
C ASP A 56 7.44 0.37 -5.13
N ILE A 57 7.66 1.21 -4.11
CA ILE A 57 7.83 2.65 -4.28
C ILE A 57 9.06 3.18 -3.58
N GLU A 58 9.65 4.21 -4.21
CA GLU A 58 10.78 4.98 -3.73
C GLU A 58 10.30 6.44 -3.54
N GLY A 59 10.30 6.95 -2.31
CA GLY A 59 9.79 8.31 -2.01
C GLY A 59 8.26 8.40 -1.98
N SER A 60 7.62 8.85 -3.06
CA SER A 60 6.16 8.98 -3.10
C SER A 60 5.61 8.68 -4.49
N ASP A 61 4.41 8.10 -4.53
CA ASP A 61 3.74 7.69 -5.76
C ASP A 61 2.22 7.84 -5.66
N THR A 62 1.53 7.82 -6.80
CA THR A 62 0.09 8.01 -6.88
C THR A 62 -0.51 7.12 -7.94
N TYR A 63 -1.58 6.43 -7.57
CA TYR A 63 -2.23 5.42 -8.38
C TYR A 63 -3.69 5.75 -8.61
N GLU A 64 -4.11 5.64 -9.85
CA GLU A 64 -5.53 5.56 -10.18
C GLU A 64 -5.94 4.08 -10.11
N ILE A 65 -6.97 3.79 -9.33
CA ILE A 65 -7.56 2.45 -9.20
C ILE A 65 -9.03 2.51 -9.57
N THR A 66 -9.50 1.51 -10.29
CA THR A 66 -10.94 1.29 -10.51
C THR A 66 -11.35 0.12 -9.64
N VAL A 67 -12.33 0.35 -8.78
CA VAL A 67 -12.82 -0.63 -7.81
C VAL A 67 -13.60 -1.72 -8.53
N GLU A 68 -13.12 -2.96 -8.46
CA GLU A 68 -13.76 -4.08 -9.17
C GLU A 68 -14.92 -4.71 -8.39
N ASN A 69 -14.95 -4.58 -7.06
CA ASN A 69 -16.00 -5.14 -6.21
C ASN A 69 -16.37 -4.11 -5.13
N ASP A 70 -17.65 -4.03 -4.80
CA ASP A 70 -18.14 -3.25 -3.67
C ASP A 70 -17.60 -3.79 -2.33
N GLY A 71 -17.40 -2.88 -1.37
CA GLY A 71 -17.11 -3.23 0.03
C GLY A 71 -15.80 -2.66 0.57
N GLU A 72 -15.31 -3.30 1.65
CA GLU A 72 -14.11 -2.84 2.35
C GLU A 72 -12.83 -3.24 1.59
N HIS A 73 -11.96 -2.25 1.44
CA HIS A 73 -10.62 -2.39 0.89
C HIS A 73 -9.60 -1.94 1.93
N SER A 74 -8.36 -2.38 1.73
CA SER A 74 -7.23 -2.02 2.58
C SER A 74 -6.00 -1.69 1.75
N VAL A 75 -5.26 -0.67 2.17
CA VAL A 75 -3.89 -0.39 1.71
C VAL A 75 -2.94 -0.77 2.83
N THR A 76 -2.01 -1.69 2.60
CA THR A 76 -1.01 -2.12 3.58
C THR A 76 0.40 -1.80 3.08
N VAL A 77 1.20 -1.18 3.94
CA VAL A 77 2.60 -0.82 3.66
C VAL A 77 3.54 -1.78 4.38
N TYR A 78 4.55 -2.29 3.68
CA TYR A 78 5.52 -3.26 4.17
C TYR A 78 6.95 -2.73 4.04
N GLY A 79 7.76 -2.95 5.10
CA GLY A 79 9.18 -2.58 5.09
C GLY A 79 9.43 -1.09 5.29
N GLY A 80 8.49 -0.40 5.92
CA GLY A 80 8.54 1.03 6.18
C GLY A 80 7.22 1.54 6.71
N THR A 81 7.17 2.85 6.91
CA THR A 81 5.96 3.62 7.23
C THR A 81 5.71 4.62 6.11
N ALA A 82 4.45 4.74 5.68
CA ALA A 82 4.05 5.70 4.66
C ALA A 82 2.69 6.30 5.02
N SER A 83 2.50 7.57 4.68
CA SER A 83 1.18 8.21 4.74
C SER A 83 0.39 7.81 3.49
N VAL A 84 -0.83 7.31 3.68
CA VAL A 84 -1.74 6.95 2.58
C VAL A 84 -2.94 7.89 2.59
N SER A 85 -3.28 8.42 1.42
CA SER A 85 -4.49 9.22 1.20
C SER A 85 -5.31 8.62 0.06
N ILE A 86 -6.63 8.58 0.22
CA ILE A 86 -7.57 8.07 -0.78
C ILE A 86 -8.58 9.19 -1.09
N GLU A 87 -8.76 9.51 -2.37
CA GLU A 87 -9.70 10.53 -2.90
C GLU A 87 -10.65 9.96 -3.95
#